data_AF-A0A4Q5T1C1-F1
#
_entry.id   AF-A0A4Q5T1C1-F1
#
_cell.length_a   1.000
_cell.length_b   1.000
_cell.length_c   1.000
_cell.angle_alpha   90.00
_cell.angle_beta   90.00
_cell.angle_gamma   90.00
#
_symmetry.space_group_name_H-M   'P 1'
#
loop_
_entity.id
_entity.type
_entity.pdbx_description
1 polymer ?
#
loop_
_entity_poly.entity_id
_entity_poly.type
_entity_poly.pdbx_seq_one_letter_code
_entity_poly.pdbx_strand_id
1 'polypeptide(L)'
;MSELLYPNASLVLNTMHIQLADGGTYNTLLNDVNNSKGTFSNNGQTVTWKNVNMQQVLGNMYNKYSQFNLRISQGVFITGGVAQAAVDFAGGIFTIRFQGCELVNQTYNHLLGVCTDTSPAAAIGFGQSSLNSTSVINIIGPNVVSFRKPNNVYCDITLDWASLESVTGKIAQTIGHLAFICDIFPILESKIN
;
A
#
# COMPACT_ATOMS: atom_id res chain seq x y z
N MET A 1 9.19 -13.19 17.41
CA MET A 1 9.79 -12.48 18.56
C MET A 1 11.15 -11.84 18.17
N SER A 2 11.26 -11.21 16.98
CA SER A 2 12.51 -10.60 16.49
C SER A 2 12.42 -9.09 16.21
N GLU A 3 11.23 -8.50 16.22
CA GLU A 3 11.01 -7.11 15.77
C GLU A 3 11.63 -6.04 16.70
N LEU A 4 11.98 -6.34 17.97
CA LEU A 4 12.51 -5.36 18.93
C LEU A 4 14.04 -5.35 19.09
N LEU A 5 14.72 -6.39 18.59
CA LEU A 5 16.17 -6.56 18.78
C LEU A 5 17.01 -6.08 17.59
N TYR A 6 16.37 -5.83 16.45
CA TYR A 6 17.02 -5.43 15.21
C TYR A 6 16.52 -4.05 14.77
N PRO A 7 17.35 -3.26 14.06
CA PRO A 7 16.93 -1.97 13.53
C PRO A 7 15.72 -2.17 12.61
N ASN A 8 14.75 -1.26 12.73
CA ASN A 8 13.58 -1.18 11.87
C ASN A 8 13.53 0.21 11.22
N ALA A 9 12.91 0.26 10.05
CA ALA A 9 12.48 1.49 9.41
C ALA A 9 10.96 1.54 9.39
N SER A 10 10.40 2.73 9.22
CA SER A 10 8.96 2.89 8.99
C SER A 10 8.75 3.92 7.88
N LEU A 11 7.70 3.69 7.08
CA LEU A 11 7.28 4.54 5.98
C LEU A 11 5.79 4.79 6.10
N VAL A 12 5.36 6.04 5.92
CA VAL A 12 3.94 6.39 5.79
C VAL A 12 3.61 6.58 4.32
N LEU A 13 2.76 5.71 3.80
CA LEU A 13 2.20 5.81 2.46
C LEU A 13 0.86 6.52 2.56
N ASN A 14 0.80 7.78 2.14
CA ASN A 14 -0.45 8.55 2.17
C ASN A 14 -0.76 9.18 0.82
N THR A 15 -2.05 9.34 0.57
CA THR A 15 -2.58 9.88 -0.69
C THR A 15 -2.52 11.40 -0.76
N MET A 16 -2.45 12.10 0.38
CA MET A 16 -2.32 13.56 0.41
C MET A 16 -1.03 14.05 -0.26
N HIS A 17 0.09 13.34 -0.07
CA HIS A 17 1.36 13.66 -0.71
C HIS A 17 1.31 13.59 -2.23
N ILE A 18 0.40 12.81 -2.79
CA ILE A 18 0.18 12.75 -4.24
C ILE A 18 -0.71 13.93 -4.64
N GLN A 19 -1.89 14.12 -4.05
CA GLN A 19 -2.80 15.19 -4.48
C GLN A 19 -2.19 16.61 -4.39
N LEU A 20 -1.46 16.87 -3.31
CA LEU A 20 -0.89 18.19 -3.04
C LEU A 20 0.50 18.40 -3.67
N ALA A 21 1.03 17.39 -4.37
CA ALA A 21 2.32 17.51 -5.04
C ALA A 21 2.27 18.55 -6.15
N ASP A 22 3.44 19.12 -6.46
CA ASP A 22 3.65 20.06 -7.57
C ASP A 22 2.74 21.31 -7.51
N GLY A 23 2.34 21.71 -6.30
CA GLY A 23 1.42 22.84 -6.08
C GLY A 23 -0.05 22.51 -6.35
N GLY A 24 -0.39 21.23 -6.44
CA GLY A 24 -1.75 20.74 -6.64
C GLY A 24 -2.73 21.18 -5.56
N THR A 25 -4.01 21.33 -5.95
CA THR A 25 -5.09 21.59 -5.01
C THR A 25 -5.64 20.29 -4.44
N TYR A 26 -6.22 20.37 -3.25
CA TYR A 26 -6.88 19.22 -2.63
C TYR A 26 -8.10 18.81 -3.46
N ASN A 27 -8.09 17.58 -3.99
CA ASN A 27 -9.11 17.10 -4.91
C ASN A 27 -10.09 16.19 -4.16
N THR A 28 -11.31 16.66 -3.98
CA THR A 28 -12.37 15.91 -3.28
C THR A 28 -13.13 14.92 -4.16
N LEU A 29 -12.86 14.87 -5.47
CA LEU A 29 -13.71 14.21 -6.48
C LEU A 29 -13.21 12.85 -6.99
N LEU A 30 -12.31 12.14 -6.28
CA LEU A 30 -11.84 10.78 -6.64
C LEU A 30 -11.33 10.59 -8.09
N ASN A 31 -10.98 11.66 -8.78
CA ASN A 31 -10.48 11.59 -10.15
C ASN A 31 -9.05 11.04 -10.17
N ASP A 32 -8.69 10.45 -11.31
CA ASP A 32 -7.32 10.05 -11.58
C ASP A 32 -6.37 11.25 -11.48
N VAL A 33 -5.22 11.04 -10.85
CA VAL A 33 -4.16 12.05 -10.69
C VAL A 33 -2.85 11.40 -11.13
N ASN A 34 -1.99 12.16 -11.78
CA ASN A 34 -0.67 11.71 -12.17
C ASN A 34 0.33 12.88 -12.11
N ASN A 35 1.31 12.77 -11.21
CA ASN A 35 2.30 13.82 -11.02
C ASN A 35 3.67 13.26 -10.60
N SER A 36 4.57 14.12 -10.12
CA SER A 36 5.94 13.75 -9.77
C SER A 36 6.04 12.82 -8.56
N LYS A 37 5.03 12.80 -7.67
CA LYS A 37 5.03 12.02 -6.43
C LYS A 37 4.21 10.73 -6.51
N GLY A 38 3.27 10.63 -7.44
CA GLY A 38 2.47 9.42 -7.57
C GLY A 38 1.35 9.46 -8.60
N THR A 39 0.52 8.44 -8.55
CA THR A 39 -0.73 8.35 -9.31
C THR A 39 -1.90 7.82 -8.49
N PHE A 40 -3.10 8.29 -8.82
CA PHE A 40 -4.37 7.58 -8.62
C PHE A 40 -4.87 7.17 -9.99
N SER A 41 -5.23 5.91 -10.17
CA SER A 41 -5.91 5.43 -11.37
C SER A 41 -7.08 4.53 -11.01
N ASN A 42 -7.99 4.34 -11.97
CA ASN A 42 -9.20 3.53 -11.78
C ASN A 42 -10.04 4.03 -10.60
N ASN A 43 -10.26 5.36 -10.52
CA ASN A 43 -11.00 6.01 -9.42
C ASN A 43 -10.41 5.71 -8.03
N GLY A 44 -9.07 5.65 -7.94
CA GLY A 44 -8.35 5.40 -6.69
C GLY A 44 -8.21 3.93 -6.30
N GLN A 45 -8.67 2.99 -7.13
CA GLN A 45 -8.45 1.56 -6.89
C GLN A 45 -6.96 1.19 -6.97
N THR A 46 -6.21 1.87 -7.83
CA THR A 46 -4.76 1.70 -7.97
C THR A 46 -4.07 2.99 -7.52
N VAL A 47 -3.19 2.88 -6.53
CA VAL A 47 -2.44 4.00 -5.98
C VAL A 47 -0.95 3.72 -6.07
N THR A 48 -0.19 4.60 -6.72
CA THR A 48 1.26 4.47 -6.86
C THR A 48 1.98 5.64 -6.21
N TRP A 49 2.95 5.37 -5.35
CA TRP A 49 3.96 6.33 -4.90
C TRP A 49 5.22 6.15 -5.74
N LYS A 50 5.65 7.21 -6.42
CA LYS A 50 6.76 7.16 -7.37
C LYS A 50 8.09 7.53 -6.72
N ASN A 51 9.17 6.94 -7.24
CA ASN A 51 10.55 7.28 -6.92
C ASN A 51 10.81 7.31 -5.40
N VAL A 52 10.29 6.32 -4.67
CA VAL A 52 10.53 6.18 -3.24
C VAL A 52 12.01 5.84 -3.04
N ASN A 53 12.74 6.72 -2.36
CA ASN A 53 14.16 6.54 -2.09
C ASN A 53 14.35 5.52 -0.96
N MET A 54 14.63 4.27 -1.32
CA MET A 54 14.76 3.18 -0.34
C MET A 54 16.04 3.27 0.48
N GLN A 55 17.08 3.98 0.00
CA GLN A 55 18.27 4.24 0.81
C GLN A 55 17.95 5.16 1.99
N GLN A 56 17.11 6.17 1.78
CA GLN A 56 16.65 7.06 2.85
C GLN A 56 15.67 6.33 3.79
N VAL A 57 14.72 5.58 3.23
CA VAL A 57 13.73 4.82 4.02
C VAL A 57 14.43 3.80 4.93
N LEU A 58 15.34 2.98 4.38
CA LEU A 58 16.00 1.91 5.13
C LEU A 58 17.19 2.40 5.96
N GLY A 59 17.71 3.59 5.66
CA GLY A 59 18.87 4.19 6.31
C GLY A 59 20.06 3.25 6.37
N ASN A 60 20.59 3.05 7.59
CA ASN A 60 21.74 2.18 7.84
C ASN A 60 21.52 0.72 7.42
N MET A 61 20.27 0.26 7.31
CA MET A 61 19.99 -1.11 6.90
C MET A 61 20.21 -1.33 5.41
N TYR A 62 20.08 -0.28 4.58
CA TYR A 62 20.21 -0.38 3.13
C TYR A 62 21.54 -1.02 2.69
N ASN A 63 22.63 -0.65 3.37
CA ASN A 63 23.98 -1.16 3.08
C ASN A 63 24.30 -2.47 3.82
N LYS A 64 23.48 -2.89 4.80
CA LYS A 64 23.75 -4.06 5.64
C LYS A 64 23.00 -5.31 5.19
N TYR A 65 21.84 -5.16 4.58
CA TYR A 65 20.97 -6.27 4.19
C TYR A 65 20.55 -6.14 2.73
N SER A 66 20.31 -7.27 2.09
CA SER A 66 19.85 -7.33 0.69
C SER A 66 18.34 -7.57 0.57
N GLN A 67 17.70 -8.08 1.63
CA GLN A 67 16.28 -8.41 1.63
C GLN A 67 15.59 -7.94 2.91
N PHE A 68 14.31 -7.60 2.78
CA PHE A 68 13.51 -6.97 3.81
C PHE A 68 12.09 -7.52 3.81
N ASN A 69 11.45 -7.44 4.95
CA ASN A 69 10.02 -7.62 5.11
C ASN A 69 9.38 -6.25 5.34
N LEU A 70 8.35 -5.94 4.58
CA LEU A 70 7.45 -4.84 4.83
C LEU A 70 6.19 -5.39 5.51
N ARG A 71 5.76 -4.72 6.57
CA ARG A 71 4.51 -5.01 7.27
C ARG A 71 3.61 -3.79 7.28
N ILE A 72 2.37 -3.91 6.80
CA ILE A 72 1.35 -2.87 7.05
C ILE A 72 0.89 -3.02 8.49
N SER A 73 1.26 -2.06 9.34
CA SER A 73 0.99 -2.11 10.78
C SER A 73 -0.31 -1.42 11.15
N GLN A 74 -0.63 -0.30 10.50
CA GLN A 74 -1.85 0.45 10.72
C GLN A 74 -2.31 1.12 9.42
N GLY A 75 -3.61 1.39 9.35
CA GLY A 75 -4.18 2.19 8.27
C GLY A 75 -5.30 3.09 8.80
N VAL A 76 -5.47 4.23 8.16
CA VAL A 76 -6.61 5.13 8.37
C VAL A 76 -7.14 5.56 7.02
N PHE A 77 -8.43 5.83 6.97
CA PHE A 77 -9.07 6.37 5.79
C PHE A 77 -10.09 7.44 6.16
N ILE A 78 -10.42 8.27 5.19
CA ILE A 78 -11.53 9.21 5.24
C ILE A 78 -12.52 8.77 4.17
N THR A 79 -13.76 8.53 4.55
CA THR A 79 -14.86 8.26 3.60
C THR A 79 -15.06 9.45 2.66
N GLY A 80 -15.58 9.18 1.46
CA GLY A 80 -15.90 10.22 0.48
C GLY A 80 -17.05 11.12 0.89
N GLY A 81 -17.31 12.12 0.03
CA GLY A 81 -18.43 13.05 0.18
C GLY A 81 -19.78 12.54 -0.34
N VAL A 82 -19.87 11.27 -0.76
CA VAL A 82 -21.09 10.66 -1.33
C VAL A 82 -21.62 9.60 -0.37
N ALA A 83 -22.93 9.62 -0.11
CA ALA A 83 -23.55 8.71 0.85
C ALA A 83 -23.60 7.30 0.29
N GLN A 84 -23.19 6.31 1.08
CA GLN A 84 -23.17 4.91 0.70
C GLN A 84 -23.62 4.04 1.86
N ALA A 85 -24.14 2.85 1.56
CA ALA A 85 -24.63 1.98 2.60
C ALA A 85 -23.46 1.38 3.38
N ALA A 86 -23.64 1.14 4.68
CA ALA A 86 -22.61 0.52 5.52
C ALA A 86 -22.15 -0.84 4.98
N VAL A 87 -23.05 -1.58 4.34
CA VAL A 87 -22.76 -2.88 3.71
C VAL A 87 -21.79 -2.77 2.52
N ASP A 88 -21.67 -1.59 1.92
CA ASP A 88 -20.76 -1.34 0.80
C ASP A 88 -19.31 -1.24 1.29
N PHE A 89 -19.09 -1.02 2.60
CA PHE A 89 -17.78 -0.92 3.25
C PHE A 89 -17.32 -2.25 3.87
N ALA A 90 -17.76 -3.41 3.34
CA ALA A 90 -17.43 -4.72 3.93
C ALA A 90 -15.93 -5.10 3.95
N GLY A 91 -15.07 -4.36 3.23
CA GLY A 91 -13.63 -4.60 3.16
C GLY A 91 -13.17 -5.24 1.85
N GLY A 92 -11.94 -5.76 1.85
CA GLY A 92 -11.27 -6.29 0.66
C GLY A 92 -9.79 -6.57 0.91
N ILE A 93 -9.05 -6.83 -0.16
CA ILE A 93 -7.62 -7.16 -0.12
C ILE A 93 -6.85 -6.09 -0.89
N PHE A 94 -5.81 -5.57 -0.27
CA PHE A 94 -4.77 -4.84 -0.97
C PHE A 94 -3.68 -5.80 -1.43
N THR A 95 -3.38 -5.79 -2.72
CA THR A 95 -2.14 -6.33 -3.26
C THR A 95 -1.12 -5.23 -3.44
N ILE A 96 0.16 -5.55 -3.28
CA ILE A 96 1.28 -4.62 -3.45
C ILE A 96 2.23 -5.12 -4.53
N ARG A 97 2.83 -4.17 -5.25
CA ARG A 97 3.93 -4.38 -6.18
C ARG A 97 4.97 -3.27 -5.99
N PHE A 98 6.25 -3.63 -6.14
CA PHE A 98 7.38 -2.69 -6.02
C PHE A 98 8.13 -2.63 -7.34
N GLN A 99 7.83 -1.65 -8.20
CA GLN A 99 8.54 -1.52 -9.47
C GLN A 99 9.95 -1.00 -9.20
N GLY A 100 10.97 -1.79 -9.54
CA GLY A 100 12.38 -1.49 -9.23
C GLY A 100 12.95 -2.31 -8.07
N CYS A 101 12.10 -3.01 -7.32
CA CYS A 101 12.50 -4.10 -6.43
C CYS A 101 12.07 -5.44 -7.05
N GLU A 102 12.49 -6.55 -6.44
CA GLU A 102 11.93 -7.87 -6.71
C GLU A 102 11.21 -8.37 -5.46
N LEU A 103 9.95 -8.78 -5.58
CA LEU A 103 9.28 -9.47 -4.49
C LEU A 103 9.86 -10.88 -4.32
N VAL A 104 10.09 -11.27 -3.07
CA VAL A 104 10.55 -12.62 -2.71
C VAL A 104 9.36 -13.57 -2.61
N ASN A 105 8.19 -13.07 -2.18
CA ASN A 105 6.96 -13.85 -2.03
C ASN A 105 5.93 -13.49 -3.11
N GLN A 106 6.30 -13.70 -4.38
CA GLN A 106 5.43 -13.49 -5.53
C GLN A 106 4.19 -14.40 -5.52
N THR A 107 3.12 -13.95 -6.17
CA THR A 107 1.89 -14.74 -6.35
C THR A 107 1.80 -15.34 -7.74
N TYR A 108 1.27 -16.55 -7.82
CA TYR A 108 0.95 -17.20 -9.09
C TYR A 108 -0.34 -16.61 -9.68
N ASN A 109 -0.25 -16.06 -10.88
CA ASN A 109 -1.40 -15.59 -11.64
C ASN A 109 -1.93 -16.71 -12.52
N HIS A 110 -3.07 -17.29 -12.15
CA HIS A 110 -3.67 -18.39 -12.90
C HIS A 110 -4.14 -18.00 -14.31
N LEU A 111 -4.50 -16.73 -14.54
CA LEU A 111 -4.89 -16.26 -15.88
C LEU A 111 -3.69 -16.23 -16.83
N LEU A 112 -2.53 -15.80 -16.34
CA LEU A 112 -1.31 -15.68 -17.13
C LEU A 112 -0.43 -16.94 -17.11
N GLY A 113 -0.71 -17.87 -16.19
CA GLY A 113 0.04 -19.11 -16.03
C GLY A 113 1.44 -18.93 -15.44
N VAL A 114 1.75 -17.77 -14.86
CA VAL A 114 3.09 -17.39 -14.37
C VAL A 114 3.03 -16.70 -13.01
N CYS A 115 4.14 -16.71 -12.27
CA CYS A 115 4.30 -15.85 -11.11
C CYS A 115 4.39 -14.38 -11.56
N THR A 116 3.62 -13.53 -10.91
CA THR A 116 3.65 -12.08 -11.11
C THR A 116 4.32 -11.40 -9.94
N ASP A 117 4.99 -10.27 -10.20
CA ASP A 117 5.63 -9.44 -9.18
C ASP A 117 4.57 -8.65 -8.37
N THR A 118 3.73 -9.39 -7.66
CA THR A 118 2.63 -8.89 -6.84
C THR A 118 2.45 -9.84 -5.65
N SER A 119 2.24 -9.29 -4.47
CA SER A 119 1.95 -10.04 -3.24
C SER A 119 0.72 -9.47 -2.54
N PRO A 120 -0.11 -10.28 -1.87
CA PRO A 120 -1.09 -9.75 -0.92
C PRO A 120 -0.35 -8.98 0.17
N ALA A 121 -0.82 -7.78 0.48
CA ALA A 121 -0.19 -6.85 1.42
C ALA A 121 -1.01 -6.66 2.69
N ALA A 122 -2.34 -6.70 2.57
CA ALA A 122 -3.27 -6.72 3.69
C ALA A 122 -4.65 -7.19 3.24
N ALA A 123 -5.31 -8.00 4.05
CA ALA A 123 -6.77 -8.09 4.03
C ALA A 123 -7.30 -7.10 5.06
N ILE A 124 -8.26 -6.27 4.66
CA ILE A 124 -8.78 -5.22 5.52
C ILE A 124 -10.30 -5.17 5.55
N GLY A 125 -10.82 -4.77 6.70
CA GLY A 125 -12.22 -4.37 6.86
C GLY A 125 -12.31 -2.85 6.93
N PHE A 126 -13.21 -2.27 6.15
CA PHE A 126 -13.71 -0.93 6.44
C PHE A 126 -14.89 -1.04 7.39
N GLY A 127 -15.10 -0.03 8.22
CA GLY A 127 -16.11 -0.07 9.29
C GLY A 127 -16.85 1.25 9.47
N GLN A 128 -16.80 2.13 8.46
CA GLN A 128 -17.39 3.47 8.51
C GLN A 128 -18.00 3.83 7.16
N SER A 129 -19.19 4.43 7.19
CA SER A 129 -19.96 4.88 6.02
C SER A 129 -20.46 6.32 6.14
N SER A 130 -20.26 6.96 7.30
CA SER A 130 -20.60 8.38 7.51
C SER A 130 -19.77 9.24 6.57
N LEU A 131 -20.35 10.26 5.95
CA LEU A 131 -19.68 11.15 5.00
C LEU A 131 -18.48 11.88 5.62
N ASN A 132 -17.39 12.01 4.86
CA ASN A 132 -16.20 12.78 5.25
C ASN A 132 -15.69 12.45 6.67
N SER A 133 -15.78 11.19 7.06
CA SER A 133 -15.49 10.72 8.41
C SER A 133 -14.21 9.91 8.42
N THR A 134 -13.30 10.26 9.33
CA THR A 134 -12.07 9.50 9.55
C THR A 134 -12.37 8.22 10.30
N SER A 135 -11.79 7.11 9.85
CA SER A 135 -11.87 5.83 10.53
C SER A 135 -10.58 5.03 10.39
N VAL A 136 -10.38 4.11 11.34
CA VAL A 136 -9.25 3.19 11.35
C VAL A 136 -9.57 2.00 10.45
N ILE A 137 -8.56 1.53 9.73
CA ILE A 137 -8.63 0.31 8.92
C ILE A 137 -8.30 -0.89 9.83
N ASN A 138 -9.19 -1.88 9.85
CA ASN A 138 -8.92 -3.13 10.56
C ASN A 138 -8.15 -4.09 9.66
N ILE A 139 -6.93 -4.48 10.03
CA ILE A 139 -6.09 -5.41 9.28
C ILE A 139 -6.36 -6.83 9.81
N ILE A 140 -7.03 -7.66 9.01
CA ILE A 140 -7.65 -8.93 9.43
C ILE A 140 -6.96 -10.17 8.84
N GLY A 141 -5.84 -10.01 8.13
CA GLY A 141 -5.16 -11.10 7.44
C GLY A 141 -3.66 -10.88 7.28
N PRO A 142 -3.01 -11.65 6.39
CA PRO A 142 -1.57 -11.56 6.16
C PRO A 142 -1.17 -10.13 5.84
N ASN A 143 -0.14 -9.64 6.51
CA ASN A 143 0.29 -8.26 6.37
C ASN A 143 1.79 -8.11 6.16
N VAL A 144 2.51 -9.20 5.83
CA VAL A 144 3.96 -9.18 5.59
C VAL A 144 4.26 -9.49 4.12
N VAL A 145 5.06 -8.62 3.50
CA VAL A 145 5.55 -8.75 2.13
C VAL A 145 7.06 -8.70 2.11
N SER A 146 7.70 -9.69 1.49
CA SER A 146 9.15 -9.81 1.44
C SER A 146 9.67 -9.29 0.10
N PHE A 147 10.72 -8.47 0.12
CA PHE A 147 11.27 -7.86 -1.09
C PHE A 147 12.79 -7.72 -1.02
N ARG A 148 13.44 -7.68 -2.18
CA ARG A 148 14.85 -7.31 -2.35
C ARG A 148 14.96 -5.80 -2.50
N LYS A 149 16.00 -5.18 -1.91
CA LYS A 149 16.23 -3.74 -2.11
C LYS A 149 16.43 -3.40 -3.60
N PRO A 150 16.05 -2.20 -4.06
CA PRO A 150 16.18 -1.83 -5.46
C PRO A 150 17.66 -1.66 -5.86
N ASN A 151 18.01 -2.05 -7.09
CA ASN A 151 19.36 -1.87 -7.61
C ASN A 151 19.75 -0.39 -7.79
N ASN A 152 18.77 0.45 -8.12
CA ASN A 152 18.98 1.87 -8.42
C ASN A 152 18.52 2.81 -7.29
N VAL A 153 18.48 2.35 -6.03
CA VAL A 153 18.06 3.12 -4.84
C VAL A 153 16.57 3.46 -4.79
N TYR A 154 15.93 3.68 -5.93
CA TYR A 154 14.53 4.06 -6.04
C TYR A 154 13.64 2.89 -6.43
N CYS A 155 12.40 2.89 -5.91
CA CYS A 155 11.33 2.04 -6.42
C CYS A 155 10.00 2.80 -6.42
N ASP A 156 9.06 2.35 -7.25
CA ASP A 156 7.67 2.75 -7.15
C ASP A 156 6.93 1.73 -6.31
N ILE A 157 6.11 2.20 -5.38
CA ILE A 157 5.27 1.33 -4.54
C ILE A 157 3.84 1.49 -5.04
N THR A 158 3.23 0.41 -5.51
CA THR A 158 1.82 0.43 -5.89
C THR A 158 0.99 -0.45 -4.97
N LEU A 159 -0.14 0.07 -4.52
CA LEU A 159 -1.21 -0.69 -3.92
C LEU A 159 -2.38 -0.78 -4.90
N ASP A 160 -2.88 -2.00 -5.08
CA ASP A 160 -4.04 -2.31 -5.90
C ASP A 160 -5.13 -2.90 -5.00
N TRP A 161 -6.28 -2.24 -4.98
CA TRP A 161 -7.45 -2.66 -4.21
C TRP A 161 -8.28 -3.69 -4.96
N ALA A 162 -8.60 -4.80 -4.30
CA ALA A 162 -9.53 -5.80 -4.80
C ALA A 162 -10.56 -6.18 -3.73
N SER A 163 -11.83 -5.87 -3.97
CA SER A 163 -12.94 -6.45 -3.21
C SER A 163 -13.64 -7.53 -4.04
N LEU A 164 -14.17 -8.54 -3.34
CA LEU A 164 -15.13 -9.47 -3.93
C LEU A 164 -16.52 -8.81 -3.95
N GLU A 165 -17.38 -9.22 -4.88
CA GLU A 165 -18.74 -8.69 -5.02
C GLU A 165 -19.51 -8.72 -3.69
N SER A 166 -20.28 -7.65 -3.42
CA SER A 166 -21.25 -7.66 -2.33
C SER A 166 -22.54 -8.39 -2.79
N VAL A 167 -23.46 -8.63 -1.85
CA VAL A 167 -24.78 -9.23 -2.13
C VAL A 167 -25.59 -8.42 -3.16
N THR A 168 -25.23 -7.15 -3.38
CA THR A 168 -25.84 -6.22 -4.34
C THR A 168 -24.99 -6.00 -5.60
N GLY A 169 -23.87 -6.72 -5.78
CA GLY A 169 -22.96 -6.64 -6.94
C GLY A 169 -21.64 -5.93 -6.63
N LYS A 170 -20.87 -5.57 -7.66
CA LYS A 170 -19.66 -4.73 -7.50
C LYS A 170 -20.07 -3.30 -7.13
N ILE A 171 -19.95 -2.95 -5.86
CA ILE A 171 -20.19 -1.57 -5.41
C ILE A 171 -18.84 -0.89 -5.17
N ALA A 172 -18.62 0.22 -5.86
CA ALA A 172 -17.45 1.05 -5.65
C ALA A 172 -17.51 1.68 -4.25
N GLN A 173 -16.46 1.58 -3.47
CA GLN A 173 -16.33 2.28 -2.17
C GLN A 173 -15.78 3.68 -2.41
N THR A 174 -16.40 4.71 -1.85
CA THR A 174 -15.88 6.07 -1.90
C THR A 174 -14.96 6.32 -0.73
N ILE A 175 -13.66 6.21 -0.98
CA ILE A 175 -12.60 6.52 -0.02
C ILE A 175 -11.93 7.80 -0.49
N GLY A 176 -12.17 8.90 0.22
CA GLY A 176 -11.57 10.20 -0.11
C GLY A 176 -10.05 10.13 -0.01
N HIS A 177 -9.56 9.62 1.11
CA HIS A 177 -8.13 9.46 1.37
C HIS A 177 -7.82 8.23 2.19
N LEU A 178 -6.62 7.71 1.98
CA LEU A 178 -6.03 6.67 2.81
C LEU A 178 -4.60 7.03 3.21
N ALA A 179 -4.19 6.48 4.36
CA ALA A 179 -2.81 6.47 4.82
C ALA A 179 -2.51 5.13 5.49
N PHE A 180 -1.34 4.57 5.20
CA PHE A 180 -0.82 3.34 5.80
C PHE A 180 0.51 3.62 6.48
N ILE A 181 0.68 3.06 7.68
CA ILE A 181 1.99 2.93 8.32
C ILE A 181 2.53 1.56 7.94
N CYS A 182 3.71 1.57 7.33
CA CYS A 182 4.43 0.38 6.92
C CYS A 182 5.73 0.29 7.71
N ASP A 183 5.90 -0.78 8.47
CA ASP A 183 7.15 -1.07 9.16
C ASP A 183 8.00 -1.99 8.29
N ILE A 184 9.30 -1.72 8.22
CA ILE A 184 10.24 -2.47 7.40
C ILE A 184 11.38 -2.98 8.28
N PHE A 185 11.61 -4.28 8.22
CA PHE A 185 12.63 -4.97 9.01
C PHE A 185 13.44 -5.93 8.13
N PRO A 186 14.72 -6.16 8.44
CA PRO A 186 15.58 -6.97 7.59
C PRO A 186 15.24 -8.46 7.69
N ILE A 187 15.47 -9.19 6.60
CA ILE A 187 15.61 -10.65 6.64
C ILE A 187 17.05 -10.94 7.07
N LEU A 188 17.25 -11.54 8.24
CA LEU A 188 18.56 -11.62 8.90
C LEU A 188 19.58 -12.41 8.08
N GLU A 189 19.12 -13.46 7.39
CA GLU A 189 19.90 -14.32 6.50
C GLU A 189 20.41 -13.56 5.27
N SER A 190 19.87 -12.38 4.97
CA SER A 190 20.23 -11.57 3.81
C SER A 190 21.36 -10.56 4.06
N LYS A 191 22.02 -10.65 5.22
CA LYS A 191 23.13 -9.76 5.60
C LYS A 191 24.24 -9.83 4.56
N ILE A 192 24.70 -8.68 4.12
CA ILE A 192 25.78 -8.54 3.14
C ILE A 192 27.11 -8.66 3.90
N ASN A 193 27.99 -9.54 3.43
CA ASN A 193 29.34 -9.73 3.96
C ASN A 193 30.29 -8.67 3.43
#